data_AF-A0A6S5C8B4-F1
#
_entry.id   AF-A0A6S5C8B4-F1
#
_cell.length_a   1.000
_cell.length_b   1.000
_cell.length_c   1.000
_cell.angle_alpha   90.00
_cell.angle_beta   90.00
_cell.angle_gamma   90.00
#
_symmetry.space_group_name_H-M   'P 1'
#
loop_
_entity.id
_entity.type
_entity.pdbx_description
1 polymer ?
#
loop_
_entity_poly.entity_id
_entity_poly.type
_entity_poly.pdbx_seq_one_letter_code
_entity_poly.pdbx_strand_id
1 'polypeptide(L)'
;MPFIIKIKIVPLVFLLALYFAFMLNWRGVLHFYDILYKLEDFKLGFAISLPILLVAALNFVFIPFSIQYLVKPFFALLLVLSAIVSYTMMKYRVLFDQNMIQNIFETNQSETYAYFSLPILGWVTIAGIVPAALLFLVKIEYETAWYKGVILRILSMAASLFIIGIIAALYYQDYVSVGRNNPNLQREIVPANFINSSTKYIYNRYFAEPIPFATLGDDAVRAMDKNKPTLMFLVVGEYLFTRTGLTASVLPGWDNLSSRCTP
;
A
#
# COMPACT_ATOMS: atom_id res chain seq x y z
N MET A 1 -14.59 22.10 24.27
CA MET A 1 -13.79 20.97 24.77
C MET A 1 -12.47 21.51 25.30
N PRO A 2 -12.07 21.25 26.55
CA PRO A 2 -10.79 21.74 27.07
C PRO A 2 -9.65 21.03 26.32
N PHE A 3 -8.72 21.80 25.77
CA PHE A 3 -7.52 21.24 25.16
C PHE A 3 -6.57 20.78 26.26
N ILE A 4 -6.15 19.52 26.21
CA ILE A 4 -5.35 18.89 27.27
C ILE A 4 -3.86 19.20 27.08
N ILE A 5 -3.41 19.34 25.83
CA ILE A 5 -1.99 19.46 25.47
C ILE A 5 -1.80 20.63 24.49
N LYS A 6 -0.78 21.44 24.76
CA LYS A 6 -0.31 22.52 23.87
C LYS A 6 1.00 22.07 23.22
N ILE A 7 1.07 22.12 21.89
CA ILE A 7 2.28 21.74 21.16
C ILE A 7 2.44 22.61 19.92
N LYS A 8 3.70 22.88 19.55
CA LYS A 8 4.04 23.55 18.29
C LYS A 8 3.84 22.60 17.11
N ILE A 9 3.62 23.18 15.93
CA ILE A 9 3.34 22.41 14.71
C ILE A 9 4.47 21.47 14.27
N VAL A 10 5.75 21.89 14.34
CA VAL A 10 6.89 21.08 13.88
C VAL A 10 7.08 19.82 14.76
N PRO A 11 7.12 19.93 16.11
CA PRO A 11 7.15 18.74 16.97
C PRO A 11 5.94 17.82 16.78
N LEU A 12 4.74 18.37 16.54
CA LEU A 12 3.55 17.56 16.26
C LEU A 12 3.72 16.73 14.99
N VAL A 13 4.19 17.33 13.90
CA VAL A 13 4.44 16.62 12.63
C VAL A 13 5.52 15.55 12.82
N PHE A 14 6.56 15.83 13.59
CA PHE A 14 7.59 14.85 13.90
C PHE A 14 7.04 13.66 14.72
N LEU A 15 6.19 13.91 15.72
CA LEU A 15 5.49 12.85 16.47
C LEU A 15 4.58 12.01 15.57
N LEU A 16 3.88 12.63 14.62
CA LEU A 16 3.10 11.91 13.61
C LEU A 16 4.01 11.06 12.73
N ALA A 17 5.14 11.58 12.25
CA ALA A 17 6.10 10.82 11.46
C ALA A 17 6.64 9.60 12.23
N LEU A 18 6.98 9.76 13.52
CA LEU A 18 7.35 8.66 14.41
C LEU A 18 6.23 7.61 14.53
N TYR A 19 5.01 8.07 14.79
CA TYR A 19 3.85 7.17 14.91
C TYR A 19 3.61 6.38 13.63
N PHE A 20 3.67 7.03 12.46
CA PHE A 20 3.53 6.36 11.18
C PHE A 20 4.68 5.37 10.93
N ALA A 21 5.92 5.75 11.19
CA ALA A 21 7.08 4.91 10.94
C ALA A 21 7.09 3.64 11.80
N PHE A 22 6.77 3.75 13.10
CA PHE A 22 6.89 2.63 14.03
C PHE A 22 5.60 1.84 14.22
N MET A 23 4.44 2.49 14.28
CA MET A 23 3.17 1.80 14.53
C MET A 23 2.53 1.33 13.21
N LEU A 24 2.33 2.25 12.27
CA LEU A 24 1.57 1.95 11.05
C LEU A 24 2.40 1.22 9.99
N ASN A 25 3.70 1.49 9.92
CA ASN A 25 4.64 0.81 9.02
C ASN A 25 5.34 -0.40 9.64
N TRP A 26 4.88 -0.88 10.80
CA TRP A 26 5.51 -2.00 11.50
C TRP A 26 5.73 -3.22 10.58
N ARG A 27 4.77 -3.54 9.72
CA ARG A 27 4.88 -4.65 8.75
C ARG A 27 6.05 -4.47 7.78
N GLY A 28 6.19 -3.29 7.17
CA GLY A 28 7.27 -3.02 6.21
C GLY A 28 8.64 -3.03 6.89
N VAL A 29 8.71 -2.52 8.12
CA VAL A 29 9.93 -2.58 8.94
C VAL A 29 10.32 -4.03 9.25
N LEU A 30 9.36 -4.87 9.69
CA LEU A 30 9.60 -6.29 9.94
C LEU A 30 10.05 -7.04 8.68
N HIS A 31 9.37 -6.81 7.55
CA HIS A 31 9.72 -7.48 6.30
C HIS A 31 11.14 -7.11 5.83
N PHE A 32 11.56 -5.87 6.03
CA PHE A 32 12.95 -5.49 5.78
C PHE A 32 13.93 -6.25 6.68
N TYR A 33 13.66 -6.35 7.99
CA TYR A 33 14.53 -7.13 8.88
C TYR A 33 14.54 -8.62 8.52
N ASP A 34 13.41 -9.20 8.11
CA ASP A 34 13.34 -10.57 7.59
C ASP A 34 14.22 -10.78 6.35
N ILE A 35 14.37 -9.75 5.51
CA ILE A 35 15.31 -9.77 4.36
C ILE A 35 16.75 -9.67 4.86
N LEU A 36 17.03 -8.78 5.82
CA LEU A 36 18.38 -8.62 6.37
C LEU A 36 18.90 -9.88 7.05
N TYR A 37 18.06 -10.58 7.83
CA TYR A 37 18.46 -11.82 8.50
C TYR A 37 18.75 -12.98 7.54
N LYS A 38 18.33 -12.88 6.27
CA LYS A 38 18.65 -13.86 5.22
C LYS A 38 19.95 -13.55 4.48
N LEU A 39 20.52 -12.37 4.68
CA LEU A 39 21.82 -12.00 4.12
C LEU A 39 22.92 -12.55 5.03
N GLU A 40 23.93 -13.19 4.44
CA GLU A 40 25.05 -13.80 5.20
C GLU A 40 25.86 -12.76 5.97
N ASP A 41 26.03 -11.56 5.41
CA ASP A 41 26.72 -10.43 6.04
C ASP A 41 25.92 -9.13 5.84
N PHE A 42 25.61 -8.44 6.93
CA PHE A 42 25.04 -7.09 6.89
C PHE A 42 25.65 -6.18 7.96
N LYS A 43 25.74 -4.88 7.65
CA LYS A 43 26.25 -3.88 8.59
C LYS A 43 25.16 -3.53 9.61
N LEU A 44 25.47 -3.58 10.91
CA LEU A 44 24.52 -3.16 11.96
C LEU A 44 24.02 -1.72 11.77
N GLY A 45 24.89 -0.81 11.29
CA GLY A 45 24.49 0.56 10.97
C GLY A 45 23.44 0.67 9.85
N PHE A 46 23.45 -0.26 8.88
CA PHE A 46 22.43 -0.33 7.84
C PHE A 46 21.06 -0.72 8.44
N ALA A 47 21.05 -1.72 9.32
CA ALA A 47 19.86 -2.19 10.01
C ALA A 47 19.19 -1.10 10.87
N ILE A 48 19.99 -0.28 11.57
CA ILE A 48 19.50 0.85 12.38
C ILE A 48 19.10 2.04 11.51
N SER A 49 19.70 2.19 10.33
CA SER A 49 19.42 3.33 9.47
C SER A 49 18.00 3.33 8.88
N LEU A 50 17.35 2.17 8.70
CA LEU A 50 16.03 2.13 8.05
C LEU A 50 14.94 2.87 8.86
N PRO A 51 14.72 2.58 10.16
CA PRO A 51 13.72 3.32 10.93
C PRO A 51 13.98 4.83 10.93
N ILE A 52 15.25 5.23 11.00
CA ILE A 52 15.65 6.65 10.97
C ILE A 52 15.34 7.26 9.61
N LEU A 53 15.67 6.56 8.52
CA LEU A 53 15.38 6.96 7.15
C LEU A 53 13.87 7.13 6.94
N LEU A 54 13.07 6.18 7.43
CA LEU A 54 11.63 6.20 7.30
C LEU A 54 11.00 7.38 8.05
N VAL A 55 11.43 7.65 9.29
CA VAL A 55 10.98 8.82 10.05
C VAL A 55 11.37 10.12 9.35
N ALA A 56 12.61 10.24 8.87
CA ALA A 56 13.08 11.43 8.17
C ALA A 56 12.30 11.66 6.86
N ALA A 57 12.08 10.61 6.07
CA ALA A 57 11.31 10.67 4.83
C ALA A 57 9.85 11.06 5.07
N LEU A 58 9.18 10.43 6.05
CA LEU A 58 7.80 10.78 6.41
C LEU A 58 7.70 12.21 6.95
N ASN A 59 8.63 12.63 7.81
CA ASN A 59 8.65 14.00 8.32
C ASN A 59 8.82 15.02 7.18
N PHE A 60 9.75 14.79 6.26
CA PHE A 60 9.96 15.64 5.09
C PHE A 60 8.66 15.79 4.26
N VAL A 61 7.95 14.69 4.01
CA VAL A 61 6.70 14.69 3.24
C VAL A 61 5.55 15.32 4.01
N PHE A 62 5.48 15.16 5.34
CA PHE A 62 4.37 15.65 6.16
C PHE A 62 4.41 17.16 6.44
N ILE A 63 5.61 17.77 6.50
CA ILE A 63 5.76 19.21 6.80
C ILE A 63 5.00 20.12 5.81
N PRO A 64 5.03 19.91 4.47
CA PRO A 64 4.23 20.68 3.52
C PRO A 64 2.72 20.69 3.82
N PHE A 65 2.18 19.59 4.36
CA PHE A 65 0.75 19.45 4.68
C PHE A 65 0.36 20.08 6.04
N SER A 66 1.28 20.76 6.73
CA SER A 66 1.05 21.40 8.04
C SER A 66 0.30 22.75 7.99
N ILE A 67 -0.60 22.92 7.02
CA ILE A 67 -1.41 24.14 6.85
C ILE A 67 -2.48 24.20 7.94
N GLN A 68 -2.73 25.40 8.50
CA GLN A 68 -3.49 25.60 9.74
C GLN A 68 -4.87 24.91 9.78
N TYR A 69 -5.66 25.02 8.72
CA TYR A 69 -7.01 24.43 8.67
C TYR A 69 -7.01 23.00 8.12
N LEU A 70 -5.96 22.62 7.38
CA LEU A 70 -5.88 21.32 6.72
C LEU A 70 -5.29 20.25 7.64
N VAL A 71 -4.37 20.62 8.55
CA VAL A 71 -3.58 19.66 9.34
C VAL A 71 -4.44 18.67 10.11
N LYS A 72 -5.47 19.13 10.84
CA LYS A 72 -6.31 18.25 11.66
C LYS A 72 -7.11 17.25 10.82
N PRO A 73 -7.99 17.69 9.89
CA PRO A 73 -8.78 16.76 9.09
C PRO A 73 -7.92 15.87 8.18
N PHE A 74 -6.84 16.41 7.61
CA PHE A 74 -5.95 15.66 6.73
C PHE A 74 -5.25 14.52 7.47
N PHE A 75 -4.56 14.82 8.59
CA PHE A 75 -3.85 13.78 9.34
C PHE A 75 -4.81 12.82 10.06
N ALA A 76 -6.01 13.27 10.47
CA ALA A 76 -7.02 12.37 11.01
C ALA A 76 -7.50 11.34 9.98
N LEU A 77 -7.83 11.78 8.75
CA LEU A 77 -8.19 10.88 7.66
C LEU A 77 -7.02 9.95 7.31
N LEU A 78 -5.81 10.50 7.22
CA LEU A 78 -4.59 9.76 6.92
C LEU A 78 -4.33 8.65 7.95
N LEU A 79 -4.52 8.93 9.25
CA LEU A 79 -4.37 7.96 10.34
C LEU A 79 -5.36 6.79 10.20
N VAL A 80 -6.64 7.09 9.95
CA VAL A 80 -7.67 6.06 9.83
C VAL A 80 -7.43 5.18 8.60
N LEU A 81 -7.20 5.78 7.43
CA LEU A 81 -6.91 5.03 6.21
C LEU A 81 -5.63 4.20 6.35
N SER A 82 -4.59 4.77 6.94
CA SER A 82 -3.33 4.08 7.18
C SER A 82 -3.47 2.93 8.16
N ALA A 83 -4.33 3.04 9.18
CA ALA A 83 -4.61 1.95 10.11
C ALA A 83 -5.32 0.77 9.42
N ILE A 84 -6.27 1.06 8.52
CA ILE A 84 -6.94 0.04 7.70
C ILE A 84 -5.91 -0.67 6.82
N VAL A 85 -5.13 0.09 6.05
CA VAL A 85 -4.10 -0.44 5.13
C VAL A 85 -3.06 -1.26 5.90
N SER A 86 -2.55 -0.73 7.01
CA SER A 86 -1.58 -1.40 7.89
C SER A 86 -2.09 -2.75 8.39
N TYR A 87 -3.33 -2.81 8.86
CA TYR A 87 -3.92 -4.07 9.33
C TYR A 87 -4.06 -5.09 8.21
N THR A 88 -4.58 -4.66 7.05
CA THR A 88 -4.81 -5.56 5.91
C THR A 88 -3.50 -6.13 5.39
N MET A 89 -2.44 -5.32 5.32
CA MET A 89 -1.09 -5.78 5.00
C MET A 89 -0.55 -6.77 6.04
N MET A 90 -0.76 -6.50 7.32
CA MET A 90 -0.25 -7.35 8.40
C MET A 90 -0.92 -8.72 8.44
N LYS A 91 -2.25 -8.77 8.30
CA LYS A 91 -3.04 -10.02 8.42
C LYS A 91 -3.17 -10.77 7.10
N TYR A 92 -3.50 -10.07 6.03
CA TYR A 92 -3.86 -10.67 4.73
C TYR A 92 -2.75 -10.56 3.70
N ARG A 93 -1.64 -9.84 4.00
CA ARG A 93 -0.51 -9.61 3.08
C ARG A 93 -0.92 -8.98 1.74
N VAL A 94 -2.03 -8.26 1.74
CA VAL A 94 -2.54 -7.54 0.56
C VAL A 94 -1.65 -6.34 0.28
N LEU A 95 -1.20 -6.17 -0.96
CA LEU A 95 -0.51 -4.97 -1.41
C LEU A 95 -1.51 -4.02 -2.07
N PHE A 96 -1.50 -2.75 -1.67
CA PHE A 96 -2.39 -1.72 -2.22
C PHE A 96 -1.83 -1.17 -3.54
N ASP A 97 -1.91 -1.98 -4.60
CA ASP A 97 -1.58 -1.58 -5.96
C ASP A 97 -2.78 -0.92 -6.68
N GLN A 98 -2.58 -0.52 -7.93
CA GLN A 98 -3.62 0.14 -8.73
C GLN A 98 -4.84 -0.78 -8.94
N ASN A 99 -4.64 -2.10 -9.07
CA ASN A 99 -5.73 -3.06 -9.26
C ASN A 99 -6.56 -3.19 -7.99
N MET A 100 -5.92 -3.23 -6.81
CA MET A 100 -6.62 -3.23 -5.54
C MET A 100 -7.45 -1.96 -5.34
N ILE A 101 -6.90 -0.79 -5.69
CA ILE A 101 -7.68 0.47 -5.67
C ILE A 101 -8.84 0.38 -6.65
N GLN A 102 -8.62 -0.08 -7.87
CA GLN A 102 -9.66 -0.28 -8.88
C GLN A 102 -10.77 -1.20 -8.36
N ASN A 103 -10.45 -2.35 -7.76
CA ASN A 103 -11.43 -3.28 -7.21
C ASN A 103 -12.30 -2.65 -6.11
N ILE A 104 -11.70 -1.83 -5.25
CA ILE A 104 -12.42 -1.08 -4.20
C ILE A 104 -13.37 -0.05 -4.83
N PHE A 105 -12.93 0.68 -5.87
CA PHE A 105 -13.74 1.71 -6.53
C PHE A 105 -14.80 1.15 -7.48
N GLU A 106 -14.50 0.08 -8.22
CA GLU A 106 -15.39 -0.60 -9.17
C GLU A 106 -16.36 -1.56 -8.49
N THR A 107 -16.31 -1.64 -7.16
CA THR A 107 -17.34 -2.33 -6.37
C THR A 107 -17.37 -3.84 -6.61
N ASN A 108 -16.22 -4.49 -6.88
CA ASN A 108 -16.11 -5.94 -6.69
C ASN A 108 -16.03 -6.25 -5.17
N GLN A 109 -17.15 -5.95 -4.52
CA GLN A 109 -17.31 -5.87 -3.08
C GLN A 109 -17.22 -7.24 -2.42
N SER A 110 -17.57 -8.33 -3.12
CA SER A 110 -17.50 -9.69 -2.56
C SER A 110 -16.07 -10.09 -2.17
N GLU A 111 -15.06 -9.71 -2.96
CA GLU A 111 -13.65 -9.98 -2.63
C GLU A 111 -13.14 -9.02 -1.54
N THR A 112 -13.53 -7.75 -1.61
CA THR A 112 -13.08 -6.73 -0.66
C THR A 112 -13.68 -6.92 0.74
N TYR A 113 -14.95 -7.32 0.83
CA TYR A 113 -15.62 -7.60 2.11
C TYR A 113 -15.07 -8.84 2.82
N ALA A 114 -14.44 -9.77 2.10
CA ALA A 114 -13.78 -10.91 2.72
C ALA A 114 -12.64 -10.49 3.68
N TYR A 115 -12.08 -9.28 3.51
CA TYR A 115 -11.06 -8.73 4.42
C TYR A 115 -11.64 -8.05 5.67
N PHE A 116 -12.94 -7.72 5.67
CA PHE A 116 -13.59 -7.14 6.84
C PHE A 116 -13.86 -8.23 7.89
N SER A 117 -13.30 -8.06 9.09
CA SER A 117 -13.50 -8.95 10.22
C SER A 117 -13.49 -8.17 11.53
N LEU A 118 -14.16 -8.64 12.58
CA LEU A 118 -14.23 -7.93 13.87
C LEU A 118 -12.86 -7.43 14.40
N PRO A 119 -11.75 -8.17 14.25
CA PRO A 119 -10.42 -7.70 14.63
C PRO A 119 -9.92 -6.42 13.91
N ILE A 120 -10.32 -6.17 12.65
CA ILE A 120 -9.92 -4.92 11.95
C ILE A 120 -10.53 -3.69 12.63
N LEU A 121 -11.76 -3.81 13.14
CA LEU A 121 -12.44 -2.70 13.83
C LEU A 121 -11.71 -2.34 15.12
N GLY A 122 -11.25 -3.34 15.89
CA GLY A 122 -10.43 -3.12 17.08
C GLY A 122 -9.12 -2.40 16.76
N TRP A 123 -8.40 -2.88 15.74
CA TRP A 123 -7.14 -2.26 15.32
C TRP A 123 -7.33 -0.84 14.79
N VAL A 124 -8.30 -0.60 13.91
CA VAL A 124 -8.60 0.73 13.35
C VAL A 124 -9.02 1.69 14.45
N THR A 125 -9.76 1.22 15.45
CA THR A 125 -10.13 2.05 16.60
C THR A 125 -8.91 2.47 17.40
N ILE A 126 -8.05 1.51 17.78
CA ILE A 126 -6.88 1.78 18.64
C ILE A 126 -5.77 2.53 17.89
N ALA A 127 -5.46 2.12 16.66
CA ALA A 127 -4.32 2.62 15.89
C ALA A 127 -4.68 3.74 14.90
N GLY A 128 -5.96 4.00 14.66
CA GLY A 128 -6.44 5.06 13.76
C GLY A 128 -7.29 6.10 14.47
N ILE A 129 -8.47 5.68 14.97
CA ILE A 129 -9.49 6.58 15.54
C ILE A 129 -9.00 7.24 16.83
N VAL A 130 -8.39 6.49 17.74
CA VAL A 130 -7.88 7.05 19.01
C VAL A 130 -6.78 8.10 18.75
N PRO A 131 -5.72 7.82 17.96
CA PRO A 131 -4.74 8.84 17.58
C PRO A 131 -5.36 10.06 16.86
N ALA A 132 -6.35 9.83 15.99
CA ALA A 132 -7.05 10.91 15.30
C ALA A 132 -7.86 11.77 16.28
N ALA A 133 -8.55 11.17 17.25
CA ALA A 133 -9.27 11.89 18.30
C ALA A 133 -8.30 12.69 19.19
N LEU A 134 -7.16 12.09 19.57
CA LEU A 134 -6.11 12.78 20.32
C LEU A 134 -5.60 14.01 19.56
N LEU A 135 -5.43 13.93 18.24
CA LEU A 135 -5.03 15.07 17.40
C LEU A 135 -6.03 16.23 17.48
N PHE A 136 -7.34 15.97 17.61
CA PHE A 136 -8.34 17.02 17.80
C PHE A 136 -8.28 17.67 19.19
N LEU A 137 -7.94 16.89 20.21
CA LEU A 137 -7.79 17.36 21.61
C LEU A 137 -6.52 18.20 21.85
N VAL A 138 -5.56 18.15 20.92
CA VAL A 138 -4.33 18.95 20.97
C VAL A 138 -4.61 20.39 20.47
N LYS A 139 -4.15 21.37 21.25
CA LYS A 139 -4.09 22.77 20.82
C LYS A 139 -2.78 23.02 20.08
N ILE A 140 -2.89 23.27 18.78
CA ILE A 140 -1.74 23.58 17.93
C ILE A 140 -1.41 25.06 18.11
N GLU A 141 -0.22 25.33 18.62
CA GLU A 141 0.31 26.68 18.74
C GLU A 141 1.10 27.04 17.48
N TYR A 142 0.65 28.11 16.83
CA TYR A 142 1.33 28.69 15.67
C TYR A 142 2.18 29.86 16.12
N GLU A 143 3.32 30.06 15.47
CA GLU A 143 4.19 31.20 15.73
C GLU A 143 3.47 32.51 15.38
N THR A 144 3.65 33.53 16.21
CA THR A 144 3.03 34.86 16.02
C THR A 144 3.47 35.54 14.73
N ALA A 145 4.69 35.23 14.27
CA ALA A 145 5.26 35.72 13.02
C ALA A 145 5.27 34.62 11.95
N TRP A 146 4.61 34.89 10.81
CA TRP A 146 4.48 33.94 9.69
C TRP A 146 5.85 33.46 9.17
N TYR A 147 6.84 34.35 9.08
CA TYR A 147 8.18 34.01 8.60
C TYR A 147 8.91 33.04 9.53
N LYS A 148 8.75 33.17 10.85
CA LYS A 148 9.33 32.22 11.82
C LYS A 148 8.72 30.83 11.64
N GLY A 149 7.41 30.76 11.42
CA GLY A 149 6.72 29.52 11.14
C GLY A 149 7.23 28.83 9.87
N VAL A 150 7.47 29.60 8.79
CA VAL A 150 8.02 29.08 7.53
C VAL A 150 9.48 28.62 7.71
N ILE A 151 10.32 29.42 8.36
CA ILE A 151 11.73 29.08 8.61
C ILE A 151 11.85 27.78 9.40
N LEU A 152 11.05 27.57 10.46
CA LEU A 152 11.08 26.34 11.25
C LEU A 152 10.67 25.11 10.42
N ARG A 153 9.72 25.25 9.50
CA ARG A 153 9.32 24.18 8.58
C ARG A 153 10.44 23.85 7.60
N ILE A 154 11.04 24.86 6.98
CA ILE A 154 12.17 24.69 6.06
C ILE A 154 13.35 24.04 6.79
N LEU A 155 13.65 24.47 8.02
CA LEU A 155 14.71 23.87 8.83
C LEU A 155 14.42 22.40 9.15
N SER A 156 13.18 22.05 9.50
CA SER A 156 12.78 20.65 9.71
C SER A 156 12.93 19.80 8.46
N MET A 157 12.53 20.33 7.29
CA MET A 157 12.71 19.67 6.00
C MET A 157 14.19 19.51 5.64
N ALA A 158 15.00 20.55 5.83
CA ALA A 158 16.44 20.53 5.57
C ALA A 158 17.15 19.53 6.49
N ALA A 159 16.80 19.50 7.78
CA ALA A 159 17.34 18.51 8.72
C ALA A 159 16.97 17.08 8.31
N SER A 160 15.73 16.86 7.87
CA SER A 160 15.28 15.54 7.38
C SER A 160 16.04 15.12 6.12
N LEU A 161 16.21 16.04 5.16
CA LEU A 161 16.96 15.80 3.93
C LEU A 161 18.44 15.55 4.21
N PHE A 162 19.03 16.26 5.17
CA PHE A 162 20.40 16.05 5.60
C PHE A 162 20.61 14.65 6.19
N ILE A 163 19.70 14.19 7.05
CA ILE A 163 19.72 12.82 7.59
C ILE A 163 19.60 11.78 6.47
N ILE A 164 18.66 11.97 5.54
CA ILE A 164 18.50 11.09 4.37
C ILE A 164 19.79 11.07 3.54
N GLY A 165 20.41 12.24 3.31
CA GLY A 165 21.65 12.38 2.57
C GLY A 165 22.83 11.65 3.21
N ILE A 166 22.97 11.72 4.55
CA ILE A 166 23.98 10.96 5.28
C ILE A 166 23.77 9.46 5.12
N ILE A 167 22.53 8.99 5.32
CA ILE A 167 22.20 7.56 5.21
C ILE A 167 22.46 7.06 3.79
N ALA A 168 22.07 7.84 2.77
CA ALA A 168 22.34 7.53 1.38
C ALA A 168 23.85 7.48 1.11
N ALA A 169 24.63 8.47 1.55
CA ALA A 169 26.08 8.49 1.35
C ALA A 169 26.77 7.25 1.94
N LEU A 170 26.26 6.71 3.06
CA LEU A 170 26.84 5.56 3.75
C LEU A 170 26.34 4.20 3.23
N TYR A 171 25.08 4.11 2.80
CA TYR A 171 24.38 2.83 2.55
C TYR A 171 23.60 2.76 1.22
N TYR A 172 23.84 3.66 0.27
CA TYR A 172 23.08 3.71 -1.00
C TYR A 172 23.06 2.38 -1.76
N GLN A 173 24.21 1.71 -1.89
CA GLN A 173 24.31 0.44 -2.62
C GLN A 173 23.48 -0.67 -1.98
N ASP A 174 23.49 -0.74 -0.64
CA ASP A 174 22.72 -1.72 0.13
C ASP A 174 21.21 -1.51 -0.06
N TYR A 175 20.75 -0.25 0.00
CA TYR A 175 19.34 0.10 -0.25
C TYR A 175 18.90 -0.20 -1.68
N VAL A 176 19.73 0.10 -2.68
CA VAL A 176 19.40 -0.17 -4.09
C VAL A 176 19.33 -1.68 -4.34
N SER A 177 20.24 -2.46 -3.78
CA SER A 177 20.24 -3.92 -3.91
C SER A 177 18.98 -4.54 -3.30
N VAL A 178 18.66 -4.19 -2.04
CA VAL A 178 17.45 -4.68 -1.36
C VAL A 178 16.19 -4.27 -2.13
N GLY A 179 16.11 -3.01 -2.57
CA GLY A 179 14.96 -2.48 -3.30
C GLY A 179 14.74 -3.13 -4.66
N ARG A 180 15.83 -3.46 -5.40
CA ARG A 180 15.72 -4.16 -6.69
C ARG A 180 15.34 -5.62 -6.53
N ASN A 181 15.83 -6.29 -5.48
CA ASN A 181 15.54 -7.70 -5.24
C ASN A 181 14.17 -7.91 -4.57
N ASN A 182 13.65 -6.90 -3.87
CA ASN A 182 12.36 -6.96 -3.15
C ASN A 182 11.46 -5.76 -3.52
N PRO A 183 10.98 -5.68 -4.77
CA PRO A 183 10.18 -4.53 -5.23
C PRO A 183 8.87 -4.35 -4.45
N ASN A 184 8.38 -5.41 -3.81
CA ASN A 184 7.18 -5.37 -2.98
C ASN A 184 7.38 -4.51 -1.72
N LEU A 185 8.59 -4.41 -1.18
CA LEU A 185 8.88 -3.68 0.05
C LEU A 185 8.49 -2.19 -0.07
N GLN A 186 8.72 -1.57 -1.23
CA GLN A 186 8.34 -0.19 -1.47
C GLN A 186 6.82 0.01 -1.45
N ARG A 187 6.04 -1.02 -1.83
CA ARG A 187 4.57 -0.99 -1.85
C ARG A 187 3.94 -1.24 -0.47
N GLU A 188 4.76 -1.60 0.52
CA GLU A 188 4.33 -1.79 1.91
C GLU A 188 4.43 -0.51 2.75
N ILE A 189 5.05 0.55 2.21
CA ILE A 189 5.25 1.82 2.93
C ILE A 189 3.96 2.64 2.94
N VAL A 190 3.41 2.86 4.13
CA VAL A 190 2.20 3.65 4.40
C VAL A 190 2.59 5.06 4.83
N PRO A 191 1.92 6.11 4.36
CA PRO A 191 0.74 6.12 3.48
C PRO A 191 1.06 6.19 1.98
N ALA A 192 2.35 6.17 1.61
CA ALA A 192 2.79 6.38 0.23
C ALA A 192 2.17 5.38 -0.76
N ASN A 193 1.99 4.13 -0.35
CA ASN A 193 1.45 3.05 -1.17
C ASN A 193 0.05 3.36 -1.74
N PHE A 194 -0.95 3.57 -0.87
CA PHE A 194 -2.32 3.79 -1.33
C PHE A 194 -2.50 5.18 -1.95
N ILE A 195 -1.73 6.19 -1.51
CA ILE A 195 -1.77 7.53 -2.11
C ILE A 195 -1.28 7.47 -3.56
N ASN A 196 -0.13 6.82 -3.81
CA ASN A 196 0.44 6.71 -5.15
C ASN A 196 -0.47 5.89 -6.08
N SER A 197 -0.96 4.75 -5.59
CA SER A 197 -1.89 3.88 -6.34
C SER A 197 -3.21 4.58 -6.65
N SER A 198 -3.78 5.33 -5.69
CA SER A 198 -5.02 6.10 -5.90
C SER A 198 -4.82 7.24 -6.89
N THR A 199 -3.69 7.96 -6.79
CA THR A 199 -3.38 9.06 -7.71
C THR A 199 -3.20 8.54 -9.13
N LYS A 200 -2.48 7.42 -9.30
CA LYS A 200 -2.28 6.76 -10.59
C LYS A 200 -3.60 6.25 -11.17
N TYR A 201 -4.47 5.67 -10.35
CA TYR A 201 -5.80 5.23 -10.76
C TYR A 201 -6.66 6.40 -11.28
N ILE A 202 -6.73 7.50 -10.51
CA ILE A 202 -7.49 8.71 -10.90
C ILE A 202 -6.92 9.29 -12.20
N TYR A 203 -5.60 9.39 -12.33
CA TYR A 203 -4.94 9.85 -13.55
C TYR A 203 -5.33 9.00 -14.76
N ASN A 204 -5.17 7.68 -14.67
CA ASN A 204 -5.48 6.78 -15.77
C ASN A 204 -6.97 6.74 -16.13
N ARG A 205 -7.85 6.97 -15.15
CA ARG A 205 -9.30 6.89 -15.35
C ARG A 205 -9.92 8.16 -15.95
N TYR A 206 -9.37 9.32 -15.60
CA TYR A 206 -9.98 10.62 -15.91
C TYR A 206 -9.10 11.56 -16.76
N PHE A 207 -7.78 11.36 -16.77
CA PHE A 207 -6.84 12.27 -17.42
C PHE A 207 -6.03 11.63 -18.55
N ALA A 208 -5.93 10.29 -18.59
CA ALA A 208 -5.28 9.60 -19.69
C ALA A 208 -6.11 9.69 -20.97
N GLU A 209 -5.43 9.78 -22.12
CA GLU A 209 -6.07 9.81 -23.42
C GLU A 209 -6.84 8.50 -23.67
N PRO A 210 -8.11 8.57 -24.15
CA PRO A 210 -8.85 7.38 -24.50
C PRO A 210 -8.14 6.65 -25.63
N ILE A 211 -7.71 5.42 -25.37
CA ILE A 211 -7.19 4.54 -26.42
C ILE A 211 -8.40 4.17 -27.31
N PRO A 212 -8.37 4.46 -28.62
CA PRO A 212 -9.48 4.12 -29.50
C PRO A 212 -9.67 2.60 -29.51
N PHE A 213 -10.93 2.17 -29.50
CA PHE A 213 -11.25 0.75 -29.58
C PHE A 213 -10.75 0.19 -30.91
N ALA A 214 -9.78 -0.71 -30.86
CA ALA A 214 -9.29 -1.43 -32.04
C ALA A 214 -10.07 -2.74 -32.19
N THR A 215 -10.76 -2.91 -33.31
CA THR A 215 -11.34 -4.21 -33.67
C THR A 215 -10.22 -5.17 -34.06
N LEU A 216 -10.30 -6.41 -33.59
CA LEU A 216 -9.39 -7.50 -33.93
C LEU A 216 -10.23 -8.68 -34.43
N GLY A 217 -9.82 -9.30 -35.53
CA GLY A 217 -10.50 -10.49 -36.08
C GLY A 217 -11.69 -10.22 -36.99
N ASP A 218 -11.73 -9.07 -37.68
CA ASP A 218 -12.76 -8.75 -38.68
C ASP A 218 -12.74 -9.71 -39.90
N ASP A 219 -11.65 -10.46 -40.07
CA ASP A 219 -11.42 -11.48 -41.10
C ASP A 219 -11.80 -12.90 -40.64
N ALA A 220 -12.30 -13.08 -39.42
CA ALA A 220 -12.62 -14.39 -38.87
C ALA A 220 -13.85 -15.02 -39.55
N VAL A 221 -13.62 -16.08 -40.34
CA VAL A 221 -14.67 -16.87 -40.99
C VAL A 221 -14.87 -18.19 -40.25
N ARG A 222 -16.13 -18.58 -39.98
CA ARG A 222 -16.45 -19.90 -39.41
C ARG A 222 -16.24 -20.99 -40.46
N ALA A 223 -15.35 -21.94 -40.19
CA ALA A 223 -15.27 -23.18 -40.94
C ALA A 223 -16.51 -24.05 -40.61
N MET A 224 -17.50 -24.08 -41.49
CA MET A 224 -18.69 -24.93 -41.35
C MET A 224 -18.41 -26.32 -41.91
N ASP A 225 -18.24 -27.31 -41.04
CA ASP A 225 -18.27 -28.71 -41.42
C ASP A 225 -19.71 -29.23 -41.36
N LYS A 226 -20.30 -29.59 -42.51
CA LYS A 226 -21.75 -29.89 -42.64
C LYS A 226 -22.19 -31.18 -41.96
N ASN A 227 -21.25 -32.03 -41.53
CA ASN A 227 -21.55 -33.40 -41.16
C ASN A 227 -21.74 -33.62 -39.64
N LYS A 228 -21.21 -32.78 -38.75
CA LYS A 228 -21.38 -32.90 -37.28
C LYS A 228 -21.28 -31.54 -36.58
N PRO A 229 -22.13 -31.25 -35.57
CA PRO A 229 -22.03 -30.03 -34.79
C PRO A 229 -20.81 -30.05 -33.85
N THR A 230 -20.02 -28.98 -33.85
CA THR A 230 -18.88 -28.80 -32.92
C THR A 230 -19.33 -28.06 -31.67
N LEU A 231 -19.24 -28.71 -30.51
CA LEU A 231 -19.56 -28.13 -29.21
C LEU A 231 -18.27 -27.90 -28.41
N MET A 232 -18.00 -26.65 -28.02
CA MET A 232 -16.87 -26.29 -27.18
C MET A 232 -17.35 -25.94 -25.77
N PHE A 233 -16.88 -26.68 -24.77
CA PHE A 233 -17.00 -26.31 -23.36
C PHE A 233 -15.71 -25.63 -22.92
N LEU A 234 -15.80 -24.34 -22.56
CA LEU A 234 -14.71 -23.62 -21.92
C LEU A 234 -15.02 -23.48 -20.43
N VAL A 235 -14.34 -24.27 -19.60
CA VAL A 235 -14.42 -24.15 -18.14
C VAL A 235 -13.29 -23.24 -17.67
N VAL A 236 -13.63 -22.04 -17.21
CA VAL A 236 -12.68 -21.09 -16.63
C VAL A 236 -12.79 -21.19 -15.11
N GLY A 237 -11.75 -21.73 -14.47
CA GLY A 237 -11.66 -21.74 -13.01
C GLY A 237 -11.05 -20.44 -12.47
N GLU A 238 -11.63 -19.88 -11.41
CA GLU A 238 -11.12 -18.66 -10.77
C GLU A 238 -9.93 -18.94 -9.83
N TYR A 239 -9.92 -20.11 -9.16
CA TYR A 239 -8.83 -20.53 -8.27
C TYR A 239 -8.59 -22.04 -8.32
N LEU A 240 -7.82 -22.50 -9.30
CA LEU A 240 -7.27 -23.86 -9.32
C LEU A 240 -5.80 -23.81 -8.89
N PHE A 241 -5.56 -24.06 -7.60
CA PHE A 241 -4.21 -24.22 -7.10
C PHE A 241 -3.73 -25.65 -7.39
N THR A 242 -3.06 -25.83 -8.53
CA THR A 242 -2.33 -27.06 -8.81
C THR A 242 -1.11 -27.12 -7.89
N ARG A 243 -1.22 -27.88 -6.78
CA ARG A 243 -0.02 -28.31 -6.05
C ARG A 243 0.84 -29.10 -7.03
N THR A 244 1.95 -28.51 -7.46
CA THR A 244 3.02 -29.21 -8.18
C THR A 244 3.45 -30.43 -7.35
N GLY A 245 3.01 -31.61 -7.79
CA GLY A 245 3.31 -32.88 -7.12
C GLY A 245 2.24 -33.96 -7.26
N LEU A 246 1.00 -33.63 -7.61
CA LEU A 246 0.04 -34.61 -8.09
C LEU A 246 -0.22 -34.30 -9.55
N THR A 247 0.19 -35.24 -10.41
CA THR A 247 -0.30 -35.40 -11.77
C THR A 247 -1.78 -35.04 -11.81
N ALA A 248 -2.19 -34.34 -12.85
CA ALA A 248 -3.59 -34.15 -13.16
C ALA A 248 -4.23 -35.53 -13.42
N SER A 249 -4.56 -36.25 -12.35
CA SER A 249 -5.59 -37.26 -12.38
C SER A 249 -6.88 -36.47 -12.52
N VAL A 250 -7.34 -36.44 -13.77
CA VAL A 250 -8.73 -36.38 -14.17
C VAL A 250 -9.62 -36.75 -12.98
N LEU A 251 -10.47 -35.80 -12.56
CA LEU A 251 -11.48 -36.00 -11.53
C LEU A 251 -12.14 -37.38 -11.73
N PRO A 252 -12.21 -38.25 -10.70
CA PRO A 252 -12.77 -39.58 -10.87
C PRO A 252 -14.25 -39.45 -11.22
N GLY A 253 -14.59 -39.74 -12.47
CA GLY A 253 -15.94 -39.59 -13.02
C GLY A 253 -16.01 -39.16 -14.49
N TRP A 254 -14.92 -38.62 -15.06
CA TRP A 254 -14.91 -38.19 -16.48
C TRP A 254 -14.62 -39.31 -17.47
N ASP A 255 -14.09 -40.45 -17.02
CA ASP A 255 -13.81 -41.61 -17.88
C ASP A 255 -15.08 -42.27 -18.46
N ASN A 256 -16.26 -41.96 -17.90
CA ASN A 256 -17.53 -42.54 -18.33
C ASN A 256 -18.29 -41.75 -19.40
N LEU A 257 -17.79 -40.58 -19.82
CA LEU A 257 -18.40 -39.77 -20.88
C LEU A 257 -17.79 -40.04 -22.26
N SER A 258 -16.56 -40.57 -22.33
CA SER A 258 -15.92 -40.95 -23.60
C SER A 258 -16.51 -42.23 -24.22
N SER A 259 -17.18 -43.08 -23.43
CA SER A 259 -17.77 -44.35 -23.87
C SER A 259 -19.24 -44.26 -24.31
N ARG A 260 -19.90 -43.10 -24.15
CA ARG A 260 -21.31 -42.91 -24.57
C ARG A 260 -21.47 -42.14 -25.89
N CYS A 261 -20.36 -41.80 -26.56
CA CYS A 261 -20.35 -41.08 -27.82
C CYS A 261 -19.57 -41.84 -28.90
N THR A 262 -20.05 -43.04 -29.25
CA THR A 262 -19.81 -43.63 -30.56
C THR A 262 -21.14 -44.22 -31.06
N PRO A 263 -21.42 -44.13 -32.38
CA PRO A 263 -22.74 -44.37 -32.97
C PRO A 263 -23.24 -45.82 -32.78
#